data_AF-V4LZR1-F1
#
_entry.id   AF-V4LZR1-F1
#
_cell.length_a   1.000
_cell.length_b   1.000
_cell.length_c   1.000
_cell.angle_alpha   90.00
_cell.angle_beta   90.00
_cell.angle_gamma   90.00
#
_symmetry.space_group_name_H-M   'P 1'
#
loop_
_entity.id
_entity.type
_entity.pdbx_description
1 polymer ?
#
loop_
_entity_poly.entity_id
_entity_poly.type
_entity_poly.pdbx_seq_one_letter_code
_entity_poly.pdbx_strand_id
1 'polypeptide(L)'
;MKIDPRRDRFPCCIVWTPLPFISWLIPFIGHVGICREDGVILDFAGPNFVCVDNFAFGAVSRYIQINKEKESSLSPRMFNGENRYEQEDTHEKEPTWDDALRKGTQEYQHHSYNLFTCNCHSFVANNLNRLAVRSGGWNVVNLAALVFLKGRWVSKTAMVKSLLPPTIVYALGILLGGWTFIASCSILAVLLTGWFFIGTYCFKRLIQL
;
A
#
# COMPACT_ATOMS: atom_id res chain seq x y z
N MET A 1 -15.03 -8.79 11.57
CA MET A 1 -14.25 -8.36 12.76
C MET A 1 -14.19 -6.84 12.81
N LYS A 2 -14.12 -6.21 13.99
CA LYS A 2 -13.96 -4.75 14.13
C LYS A 2 -12.47 -4.39 14.18
N ILE A 3 -12.14 -3.16 13.78
CA ILE A 3 -10.77 -2.63 13.89
C ILE A 3 -10.41 -2.48 15.37
N ASP A 4 -9.26 -3.02 15.75
CA ASP A 4 -8.70 -2.94 17.11
C ASP A 4 -7.23 -2.51 17.04
N PRO A 5 -6.95 -1.19 17.08
CA PRO A 5 -5.59 -0.68 17.02
C PRO A 5 -4.75 -1.00 18.25
N ARG A 6 -5.33 -1.44 19.37
CA ARG A 6 -4.55 -1.82 20.56
C ARG A 6 -3.84 -3.15 20.37
N ARG A 7 -4.37 -3.99 19.48
CA ARG A 7 -3.84 -5.31 19.13
C ARG A 7 -3.24 -5.33 17.73
N ASP A 8 -3.07 -4.16 17.10
CA ASP A 8 -2.66 -4.02 15.70
C ASP A 8 -3.50 -4.90 14.74
N ARG A 9 -4.82 -4.92 14.94
CA ARG A 9 -5.76 -5.65 14.08
C ARG A 9 -6.60 -4.71 13.23
N PHE A 10 -6.39 -4.79 11.91
CA PHE A 10 -7.04 -3.93 10.92
C PHE A 10 -7.72 -4.77 9.82
N PRO A 11 -8.83 -5.47 10.12
CA PRO A 11 -9.45 -6.42 9.20
C PRO A 11 -9.79 -5.80 7.84
N CYS A 12 -9.31 -6.43 6.76
CA CYS A 12 -9.50 -5.99 5.36
C CYS A 12 -9.08 -4.51 5.12
N CYS A 13 -7.97 -4.08 5.71
CA CYS A 13 -7.47 -2.71 5.57
C CYS A 13 -6.18 -2.62 4.76
N ILE A 14 -5.98 -1.48 4.11
CA ILE A 14 -4.67 -0.96 3.75
C ILE A 14 -4.17 -0.15 4.94
N VAL A 15 -2.93 -0.39 5.38
CA VAL A 15 -2.29 0.32 6.49
C VAL A 15 -1.07 1.08 6.03
N TRP A 16 -0.70 2.14 6.75
CA TRP A 16 0.43 3.00 6.42
C TRP A 16 1.14 3.52 7.65
N THR A 17 2.47 3.63 7.57
CA THR A 17 3.34 4.25 8.57
C THR A 17 4.40 5.12 7.88
N PRO A 18 4.85 6.25 8.47
CA PRO A 18 5.96 7.00 7.90
C PRO A 18 7.25 6.17 7.91
N LEU A 19 8.00 6.23 6.81
CA LEU A 19 9.36 5.69 6.73
C LEU A 19 10.33 6.62 7.48
N PRO A 20 11.14 6.09 8.43
CA PRO A 20 12.17 6.87 9.10
C PRO A 20 13.09 7.60 8.11
N PHE A 21 13.45 8.84 8.44
CA PHE A 21 14.28 9.74 7.63
C PHE A 21 13.66 10.22 6.31
N ILE A 22 13.10 9.32 5.50
CA ILE A 22 12.47 9.65 4.21
C ILE A 22 11.23 10.51 4.44
N SER A 23 10.31 10.07 5.31
CA SER A 23 9.09 10.83 5.62
C SER A 23 9.36 12.10 6.40
N TRP A 24 10.57 12.30 6.92
CA TRP A 24 10.92 13.57 7.57
C TRP A 24 11.19 14.66 6.53
N LEU A 25 11.72 14.27 5.37
CA LEU A 25 11.96 15.16 4.23
C LEU A 25 10.77 15.22 3.27
N ILE A 26 10.03 14.12 3.11
CA ILE A 26 8.89 14.01 2.20
C ILE A 26 7.71 13.36 2.94
N PRO A 27 6.91 14.14 3.69
CA PRO A 27 5.96 13.62 4.68
C PRO A 27 4.82 12.73 4.17
N PHE A 28 4.56 12.75 2.86
CA PHE A 28 3.53 11.91 2.23
C PHE A 28 4.03 10.54 1.76
N ILE A 29 5.36 10.33 1.73
CA ILE A 29 5.95 9.02 1.45
C ILE A 29 5.95 8.22 2.75
N GLY A 30 5.69 6.91 2.66
CA GLY A 30 5.81 6.02 3.80
C GLY A 30 5.76 4.56 3.36
N HIS A 31 5.54 3.67 4.31
CA HIS A 31 5.43 2.23 4.11
C HIS A 31 3.97 1.81 4.15
N VAL A 32 3.58 0.85 3.31
CA VAL A 32 2.21 0.34 3.23
C VAL A 32 2.14 -1.16 3.44
N GLY A 33 1.03 -1.62 4.00
CA GLY A 33 0.70 -3.04 4.14
C GLY A 33 -0.76 -3.29 3.81
N ILE A 34 -1.11 -4.56 3.64
CA ILE A 34 -2.49 -5.03 3.44
C ILE A 34 -2.82 -6.06 4.51
N CYS A 35 -4.07 -6.06 4.98
CA CYS A 35 -4.45 -6.87 6.13
C CYS A 35 -5.44 -7.97 5.74
N ARG A 36 -5.32 -9.12 6.39
CA ARG A 36 -6.24 -10.27 6.29
C ARG A 36 -7.62 -9.99 6.89
N GLU A 37 -8.53 -10.96 6.78
CA GLU A 37 -9.86 -10.87 7.39
C GLU A 37 -9.83 -10.82 8.93
N ASP A 38 -8.84 -11.47 9.54
CA ASP A 38 -8.56 -11.45 10.98
C ASP A 38 -7.83 -10.17 11.44
N GLY A 39 -7.44 -9.31 10.50
CA GLY A 39 -6.74 -8.06 10.75
C GLY A 39 -5.22 -8.17 10.91
N VAL A 40 -4.63 -9.35 10.72
CA VAL A 40 -3.16 -9.50 10.64
C VAL A 40 -2.62 -8.73 9.45
N ILE A 41 -1.56 -7.97 9.68
CA ILE A 41 -0.90 -7.13 8.68
C ILE A 41 0.10 -7.96 7.88
N LEU A 42 0.10 -7.78 6.56
CA LEU A 42 1.09 -8.30 5.62
C LEU A 42 1.79 -7.13 4.92
N ASP A 43 3.11 -7.13 4.93
CA ASP A 43 3.89 -6.10 4.26
C ASP A 43 5.19 -6.63 3.67
N PHE A 44 5.56 -6.11 2.50
CA PHE A 44 6.80 -6.47 1.84
C PHE A 44 7.86 -5.42 2.18
N ALA A 45 8.82 -5.80 3.03
CA ALA A 45 9.82 -4.88 3.60
C ALA A 45 11.27 -5.33 3.38
N GLY A 46 11.50 -6.49 2.74
CA GLY A 46 12.83 -7.02 2.47
C GLY A 46 12.83 -8.05 1.34
N PRO A 47 14.00 -8.34 0.75
CA PRO A 47 14.09 -9.24 -0.40
C PRO A 47 13.61 -10.64 -0.03
N ASN A 48 12.72 -11.20 -0.86
CA ASN A 48 12.13 -12.53 -0.68
C ASN A 48 11.40 -12.71 0.67
N PHE A 49 11.01 -11.61 1.33
CA PHE A 49 10.44 -11.63 2.68
C PHE A 49 9.22 -10.72 2.79
N VAL A 50 8.06 -11.35 3.01
CA VAL A 50 6.83 -10.68 3.42
C VAL A 50 6.69 -10.87 4.93
N CYS A 51 6.65 -9.75 5.65
CA CYS A 51 6.44 -9.77 7.09
C CYS A 51 4.98 -10.06 7.40
N VAL A 52 4.75 -10.84 8.46
CA VAL A 52 3.42 -11.23 8.94
C VAL A 52 3.32 -10.83 10.39
N ASP A 53 2.28 -10.06 10.72
CA ASP A 53 1.92 -9.66 12.08
C ASP A 53 2.91 -8.74 12.80
N ASN A 54 3.96 -8.27 12.11
CA ASN A 54 4.92 -7.31 12.64
C ASN A 54 5.21 -6.22 11.60
N PHE A 55 4.32 -5.23 11.50
CA PHE A 55 4.39 -4.20 10.47
C PHE A 55 5.74 -3.45 10.50
N ALA A 56 6.46 -3.47 9.39
CA ALA A 56 7.79 -2.87 9.36
C ALA A 56 7.74 -1.35 9.57
N PHE A 57 8.84 -0.80 10.09
CA PHE A 57 9.05 0.63 10.32
C PHE A 57 8.16 1.28 11.38
N GLY A 58 7.36 0.50 12.11
CA GLY A 58 6.66 0.91 13.33
C GLY A 58 5.15 0.71 13.28
N ALA A 59 4.46 1.22 14.30
CA ALA A 59 3.01 1.06 14.44
C ALA A 59 2.22 1.75 13.31
N VAL A 60 1.04 1.20 12.99
CA VAL A 60 0.15 1.76 11.98
C VAL A 60 -0.24 3.19 12.35
N SER A 61 0.02 4.12 11.44
CA SER A 61 -0.31 5.53 11.61
C SER A 61 -1.63 5.88 10.95
N ARG A 62 -1.86 5.35 9.75
CA ARG A 62 -3.11 5.53 8.99
C ARG A 62 -3.62 4.20 8.45
N TYR A 63 -4.93 4.09 8.26
CA TYR A 63 -5.55 2.93 7.65
C TYR A 63 -6.74 3.32 6.75
N ILE A 64 -7.07 2.44 5.82
CA ILE A 64 -8.26 2.51 4.96
C ILE A 64 -8.88 1.12 4.95
N GLN A 65 -10.09 1.01 5.46
CA GLN A 65 -10.85 -0.25 5.42
C GLN A 65 -11.52 -0.41 4.06
N ILE A 66 -11.33 -1.58 3.44
CA ILE A 66 -11.96 -1.97 2.18
C ILE A 66 -13.25 -2.70 2.53
N ASN A 67 -14.38 -2.16 2.07
CA ASN A 67 -15.69 -2.71 2.38
C ASN A 67 -16.14 -3.65 1.25
N LYS A 68 -16.11 -4.96 1.51
CA LYS A 68 -16.46 -6.02 0.55
C LYS A 68 -17.89 -5.88 0.00
N GLU A 69 -18.86 -5.55 0.86
CA GLU A 69 -20.29 -5.53 0.51
C GLU A 69 -20.65 -4.38 -0.43
N LYS A 70 -19.95 -3.25 -0.30
CA LYS A 70 -20.17 -2.06 -1.14
C LYS A 70 -19.46 -2.15 -2.49
N GLU A 71 -18.45 -3.00 -2.61
CA GLU A 71 -17.63 -3.13 -3.81
C GLU A 71 -18.03 -4.35 -4.67
N SER A 72 -18.60 -5.41 -4.09
CA SER A 72 -19.19 -6.53 -4.85
C SER A 72 -20.46 -6.15 -5.64
N SER A 73 -21.17 -5.11 -5.20
CA SER A 73 -22.35 -4.55 -5.91
C SER A 73 -21.99 -3.64 -7.09
N LEU A 74 -20.70 -3.35 -7.28
CA LEU A 74 -20.16 -2.49 -8.35
C LEU A 74 -19.42 -3.27 -9.45
N SER A 75 -19.43 -4.60 -9.40
CA SER A 75 -18.98 -5.47 -10.50
C SER A 75 -20.18 -5.87 -11.36
N PRO A 76 -20.42 -5.28 -12.54
CA PRO A 76 -21.20 -5.96 -13.55
C PRO A 76 -20.41 -7.19 -13.97
N ARG A 77 -21.01 -8.36 -13.77
CA ARG A 77 -20.59 -9.64 -14.33
C ARG A 77 -20.14 -9.45 -15.79
N MET A 78 -18.83 -9.40 -16.01
CA MET A 78 -18.26 -9.38 -17.34
C MET A 78 -17.60 -10.73 -17.59
N PHE A 79 -18.45 -11.72 -17.86
CA PHE A 79 -18.05 -12.88 -18.65
C PHE A 79 -19.28 -13.34 -19.43
N ASN A 80 -19.29 -13.05 -20.73
CA ASN A 80 -20.25 -13.65 -21.66
C ASN A 80 -19.54 -13.93 -23.00
N GLY A 81 -19.67 -15.17 -23.47
CA GLY A 81 -19.21 -15.72 -24.76
C GLY A 81 -17.92 -16.53 -24.63
N GLU A 82 -17.82 -17.83 -24.94
CA GLU A 82 -18.69 -18.72 -25.70
C GLU A 82 -18.23 -20.20 -25.50
N ASN A 83 -19.15 -21.13 -25.73
CA ASN A 83 -19.00 -22.58 -26.03
C ASN A 83 -18.91 -23.62 -24.88
N ARG A 84 -20.05 -24.34 -24.75
CA ARG A 84 -20.26 -25.68 -24.19
C ARG A 84 -19.22 -26.70 -24.68
N TYR A 85 -18.60 -27.46 -23.76
CA TYR A 85 -18.48 -28.93 -23.76
C TYR A 85 -18.20 -29.39 -22.31
N GLU A 86 -18.73 -30.55 -21.95
CA GLU A 86 -18.82 -31.12 -20.59
C GLU A 86 -17.45 -31.29 -19.91
N GLN A 87 -17.26 -30.73 -18.71
CA GLN A 87 -16.20 -31.16 -17.80
C GLN A 87 -16.55 -30.86 -16.33
N GLU A 88 -16.59 -31.93 -15.55
CA GLU A 88 -16.69 -32.10 -14.09
C GLU A 88 -16.80 -30.87 -13.18
N ASP A 89 -17.81 -30.93 -12.30
CA ASP A 89 -18.03 -30.09 -11.13
C ASP A 89 -16.76 -29.90 -10.28
N THR A 90 -15.95 -28.91 -10.64
CA THR A 90 -15.20 -28.11 -9.68
C THR A 90 -15.83 -26.75 -9.68
N HIS A 91 -16.84 -26.59 -8.82
CA HIS A 91 -17.38 -25.28 -8.47
C HIS A 91 -16.23 -24.50 -7.83
N GLU A 92 -15.36 -23.86 -8.62
CA GLU A 92 -14.28 -23.01 -8.15
C GLU A 92 -14.93 -21.89 -7.35
N LYS A 93 -14.94 -22.08 -6.04
CA LYS A 93 -15.37 -21.08 -5.07
C LYS A 93 -14.54 -19.85 -5.34
N GLU A 94 -15.18 -18.69 -5.55
CA GLU A 94 -14.43 -17.45 -5.73
C GLU A 94 -13.39 -17.33 -4.61
N PRO A 95 -12.12 -17.03 -4.95
CA PRO A 95 -11.04 -17.04 -3.98
C PRO A 95 -11.37 -16.08 -2.86
N THR A 96 -11.29 -16.56 -1.62
CA THR A 96 -11.53 -15.70 -0.46
C THR A 96 -10.46 -14.61 -0.38
N TRP A 97 -10.73 -13.56 0.40
CA TRP A 97 -9.77 -12.47 0.58
C TRP A 97 -8.40 -12.98 1.04
N ASP A 98 -8.39 -13.88 2.03
CA ASP A 98 -7.17 -14.46 2.56
C ASP A 98 -6.49 -15.41 1.57
N ASP A 99 -7.25 -16.09 0.68
CA ASP A 99 -6.66 -16.91 -0.38
C ASP A 99 -5.93 -16.08 -1.42
N ALA A 100 -6.51 -14.95 -1.81
CA ALA A 100 -5.87 -14.01 -2.73
C ALA A 100 -4.61 -13.39 -2.10
N LEU A 101 -4.67 -12.98 -0.84
CA LEU A 101 -3.51 -12.47 -0.11
C LEU A 101 -2.41 -13.52 0.07
N ARG A 102 -2.78 -14.78 0.32
CA ARG A 102 -1.82 -15.89 0.40
C ARG A 102 -1.09 -16.09 -0.92
N LYS A 103 -1.81 -16.10 -2.05
CA LYS A 103 -1.20 -16.20 -3.39
C LYS A 103 -0.25 -15.03 -3.68
N GLY A 104 -0.68 -13.78 -3.40
CA GLY A 104 0.18 -12.61 -3.58
C GLY A 104 1.42 -12.61 -2.67
N THR A 105 1.28 -13.15 -1.45
CA THR A 105 2.42 -13.35 -0.53
C THR A 105 3.42 -14.35 -1.10
N GLN A 106 2.94 -15.51 -1.58
CA GLN A 106 3.80 -16.55 -2.18
C GLN A 106 4.56 -16.05 -3.40
N GLU A 107 3.89 -15.27 -4.26
CA GLU A 107 4.54 -14.63 -5.40
C GLU A 107 5.68 -13.70 -4.94
N TYR A 108 5.39 -12.76 -4.03
CA TYR A 108 6.37 -11.78 -3.56
C TYR A 108 7.51 -12.36 -2.71
N GLN A 109 7.35 -13.58 -2.18
CA GLN A 109 8.47 -14.32 -1.58
C GLN A 109 9.55 -14.70 -2.59
N HIS A 110 9.27 -14.69 -3.89
CA HIS A 110 10.26 -14.92 -4.95
C HIS A 110 10.80 -13.62 -5.57
N HIS A 111 10.34 -12.46 -5.10
CA HIS A 111 10.78 -11.17 -5.60
C HIS A 111 11.88 -10.54 -4.73
N SER A 112 12.89 -9.98 -5.38
CA SER A 112 13.90 -9.16 -4.72
C SER A 112 13.36 -7.75 -4.47
N TYR A 113 13.40 -7.31 -3.22
CA TYR A 113 12.94 -6.00 -2.81
C TYR A 113 13.84 -4.91 -3.41
N ASN A 114 13.21 -3.93 -4.04
CA ASN A 114 13.84 -2.72 -4.53
C ASN A 114 12.89 -1.53 -4.30
N LEU A 115 13.37 -0.53 -3.57
CA LEU A 115 12.58 0.65 -3.20
C LEU A 115 11.89 1.32 -4.40
N PHE A 116 12.52 1.30 -5.58
CA PHE A 116 12.08 2.04 -6.77
C PHE A 116 11.28 1.21 -7.78
N THR A 117 11.39 -0.12 -7.75
CA THR A 117 10.82 -1.00 -8.80
C THR A 117 10.01 -2.18 -8.27
N CYS A 118 10.27 -2.68 -7.06
CA CYS A 118 9.53 -3.78 -6.44
C CYS A 118 9.49 -3.58 -4.93
N ASN A 119 8.43 -2.94 -4.45
CA ASN A 119 8.38 -2.39 -3.08
C ASN A 119 7.04 -2.71 -2.41
N CYS A 120 6.84 -2.15 -1.21
CA CYS A 120 5.62 -2.37 -0.44
C CYS A 120 4.34 -1.90 -1.17
N HIS A 121 4.41 -0.81 -1.94
CA HIS A 121 3.26 -0.32 -2.70
C HIS A 121 2.92 -1.24 -3.86
N SER A 122 3.94 -1.80 -4.52
CA SER A 122 3.71 -2.72 -5.63
C SER A 122 3.11 -4.03 -5.12
N PHE A 123 3.58 -4.54 -3.97
CA PHE A 123 2.98 -5.67 -3.25
C PHE A 123 1.51 -5.45 -2.94
N VAL A 124 1.17 -4.32 -2.31
CA VAL A 124 -0.23 -4.03 -1.96
C VAL A 124 -1.07 -3.84 -3.23
N ALA A 125 -0.57 -3.14 -4.25
CA ALA A 125 -1.27 -2.95 -5.52
C ALA A 125 -1.56 -4.29 -6.24
N ASN A 126 -0.60 -5.20 -6.30
CA ASN A 126 -0.77 -6.55 -6.84
C ASN A 126 -1.92 -7.28 -6.14
N ASN A 127 -1.91 -7.30 -4.80
CA ASN A 127 -2.95 -7.96 -4.02
C ASN A 127 -4.33 -7.33 -4.24
N LEU A 128 -4.43 -5.99 -4.30
CA LEU A 128 -5.68 -5.30 -4.59
C LEU A 128 -6.21 -5.61 -6.01
N ASN A 129 -5.32 -5.75 -7.00
CA ASN A 129 -5.68 -6.16 -8.34
C ASN A 129 -6.18 -7.61 -8.38
N ARG A 130 -5.52 -8.53 -7.67
CA ARG A 130 -5.95 -9.93 -7.54
C ARG A 130 -7.32 -10.07 -6.90
N LEU A 131 -7.63 -9.17 -5.96
CA LEU A 131 -8.93 -9.10 -5.28
C LEU A 131 -10.01 -8.36 -6.10
N ALA A 132 -9.68 -7.84 -7.28
CA ALA A 132 -10.54 -6.99 -8.10
C ALA A 132 -11.17 -5.81 -7.33
N VAL A 133 -10.47 -5.30 -6.31
CA VAL A 133 -10.92 -4.18 -5.49
C VAL A 133 -11.17 -2.99 -6.39
N ARG A 134 -12.39 -2.45 -6.41
CA ARG A 134 -12.81 -1.34 -7.29
C ARG A 134 -12.48 -1.57 -8.77
N SER A 135 -12.70 -2.80 -9.26
CA SER A 135 -12.45 -3.21 -10.64
C SER A 135 -10.96 -3.29 -11.03
N GLY A 136 -10.03 -3.25 -10.06
CA GLY A 136 -8.60 -3.35 -10.29
C GLY A 136 -7.96 -2.05 -10.81
N GLY A 137 -6.84 -2.17 -11.53
CA GLY A 137 -6.07 -1.03 -12.04
C GLY A 137 -5.22 -0.31 -10.97
N TRP A 138 -4.99 -0.96 -9.83
CA TRP A 138 -4.11 -0.45 -8.78
C TRP A 138 -2.66 -0.45 -9.23
N ASN A 139 -1.97 0.62 -8.88
CA ASN A 139 -0.54 0.79 -9.08
C ASN A 139 0.03 1.58 -7.90
N VAL A 140 1.35 1.76 -7.86
CA VAL A 140 2.02 2.41 -6.73
C VAL A 140 1.56 3.87 -6.54
N VAL A 141 1.26 4.58 -7.63
CA VAL A 141 0.89 6.00 -7.61
C VAL A 141 -0.53 6.21 -7.10
N ASN A 142 -1.52 5.51 -7.66
CA ASN A 142 -2.91 5.67 -7.22
C ASN A 142 -3.13 5.12 -5.81
N LEU A 143 -2.38 4.09 -5.40
CA LEU A 143 -2.36 3.59 -4.04
C LEU A 143 -1.79 4.62 -3.07
N ALA A 144 -0.62 5.20 -3.37
CA ALA A 144 -0.01 6.24 -2.55
C ALA A 144 -0.95 7.45 -2.39
N ALA A 145 -1.57 7.89 -3.49
CA ALA A 145 -2.56 8.97 -3.48
C ALA A 145 -3.79 8.62 -2.62
N LEU A 146 -4.31 7.40 -2.73
CA LEU A 146 -5.44 6.94 -1.91
C LEU A 146 -5.10 6.99 -0.42
N VAL A 147 -3.97 6.42 -0.03
CA VAL A 147 -3.52 6.35 1.37
C VAL A 147 -3.27 7.74 1.94
N PHE A 148 -2.63 8.63 1.16
CA PHE A 148 -2.35 9.99 1.59
C PHE A 148 -3.63 10.84 1.75
N LEU A 149 -4.56 10.77 0.80
CA LEU A 149 -5.75 11.63 0.77
C LEU A 149 -6.92 11.09 1.62
N LYS A 150 -7.09 9.76 1.69
CA LYS A 150 -8.23 9.11 2.35
C LYS A 150 -7.87 8.28 3.58
N GLY A 151 -6.58 8.19 3.93
CA GLY A 151 -6.12 7.47 5.11
C GLY A 151 -6.65 8.09 6.41
N ARG A 152 -7.30 7.28 7.24
CA ARG A 152 -7.77 7.70 8.57
C ARG A 152 -6.65 7.49 9.58
N TRP A 153 -6.38 8.51 10.40
CA TRP A 153 -5.45 8.38 11.51
C TRP A 153 -5.96 7.37 12.53
N VAL A 154 -5.06 6.52 13.04
CA VAL A 154 -5.37 5.56 14.09
C VAL A 154 -5.74 6.27 15.40
N SER A 155 -5.01 7.33 15.74
CA SER A 155 -5.23 8.15 16.93
C SER A 155 -4.57 9.53 16.79
N LYS A 156 -4.91 10.45 17.69
CA LYS A 156 -4.18 11.73 17.82
C LYS A 156 -2.69 11.52 18.09
N THR A 157 -2.35 10.50 18.89
CA THR A 157 -0.96 10.14 19.19
C THR A 157 -0.21 9.69 17.94
N ALA A 158 -0.84 8.86 17.09
CA ALA A 158 -0.26 8.44 15.82
C ALA A 158 -0.02 9.65 14.90
N MET A 159 -1.00 10.56 14.80
CA MET A 159 -0.86 11.80 14.03
C MET A 159 0.33 12.64 14.50
N VAL A 160 0.47 12.87 15.81
CA VAL A 160 1.60 13.63 16.37
C VAL A 160 2.92 12.91 16.09
N LYS A 161 3.01 11.59 16.32
CA LYS A 161 4.24 10.82 16.05
C LYS A 161 4.66 10.87 14.58
N SER A 162 3.71 10.91 13.65
CA SER A 162 4.04 11.01 12.22
C SER A 162 4.41 12.41 11.76
N LEU A 163 3.80 13.46 12.32
CA LEU A 163 3.99 14.84 11.86
C LEU A 163 5.08 15.60 12.62
N LEU A 164 5.37 15.22 13.87
CA LEU A 164 6.35 15.93 14.69
C LEU A 164 7.77 15.87 14.11
N PRO A 165 8.32 14.72 13.68
CA PRO A 165 9.66 14.68 13.09
C PRO A 165 9.82 15.57 11.85
N PRO A 166 8.95 15.53 10.81
CA PRO A 166 9.09 16.45 9.68
C PRO A 166 8.92 17.90 10.11
N THR A 167 8.03 18.23 11.05
CA THR A 167 7.91 19.61 11.56
C THR A 167 9.21 20.11 12.17
N ILE A 168 9.90 19.31 12.98
CA ILE A 168 11.19 19.69 13.58
C ILE A 168 12.27 19.85 12.49
N VAL A 169 12.36 18.88 11.56
CA VAL A 169 13.35 18.92 10.48
C VAL A 169 13.15 20.14 9.59
N TYR A 170 11.91 20.47 9.23
CA TYR A 170 11.62 21.67 8.43
C TYR A 170 11.89 22.95 9.21
N ALA A 171 11.55 23.02 10.50
CA ALA A 171 11.85 24.19 11.31
C ALA A 171 13.36 24.46 11.39
N LEU A 172 14.16 23.44 11.69
CA LEU A 172 15.62 23.55 11.73
C LEU A 172 16.23 23.80 10.35
N GLY A 173 15.74 23.12 9.32
CA GLY A 173 16.21 23.27 7.94
C GLY A 173 15.96 24.67 7.40
N ILE A 174 14.80 25.25 7.68
CA ILE A 174 14.48 26.65 7.31
C ILE A 174 15.32 27.63 8.13
N LEU A 175 15.50 27.37 9.44
CA LEU A 175 16.32 28.24 10.30
C LEU A 175 17.79 28.29 9.84
N LEU A 176 18.38 27.16 9.47
CA LEU A 176 19.80 27.03 9.15
C LEU A 176 20.09 27.24 7.65
N GLY A 177 19.21 26.79 6.76
CA GLY A 177 19.41 26.80 5.31
C GLY A 177 18.45 27.72 4.54
N GLY A 178 17.41 28.25 5.18
CA GLY A 178 16.44 29.14 4.52
C GLY A 178 15.82 28.52 3.26
N TRP A 179 15.85 29.29 2.17
CA TRP A 179 15.23 28.87 0.90
C TRP A 179 15.96 27.70 0.23
N THR A 180 17.28 27.56 0.41
CA THR A 180 18.03 26.49 -0.24
C THR A 180 17.59 25.12 0.26
N PHE A 181 17.32 24.99 1.57
CA PHE A 181 16.77 23.77 2.16
C PHE A 181 15.41 23.40 1.55
N ILE A 182 14.50 24.38 1.44
CA ILE A 182 13.17 24.16 0.84
C ILE A 182 13.29 23.75 -0.62
N ALA A 183 14.14 24.43 -1.39
CA ALA A 183 14.38 24.13 -2.79
C ALA A 183 14.94 22.70 -2.95
N SER A 184 15.93 22.31 -2.15
CA SER A 184 16.51 20.97 -2.17
C SER A 184 15.48 19.88 -1.84
N CYS A 185 14.67 20.06 -0.79
CA CYS A 185 13.61 19.11 -0.47
C CYS A 185 12.55 19.02 -1.57
N SER A 186 12.20 20.16 -2.18
CA SER A 186 11.23 20.20 -3.28
C SER A 186 11.75 19.48 -4.53
N ILE A 187 13.02 19.70 -4.91
CA ILE A 187 13.66 19.00 -6.02
C ILE A 187 13.69 17.49 -5.75
N LEU A 188 14.08 17.08 -4.54
CA LEU A 188 14.10 15.66 -4.16
C LEU A 188 12.70 15.05 -4.25
N ALA A 189 11.67 15.74 -3.75
CA ALA A 189 10.28 15.28 -3.83
C ALA A 189 9.81 15.15 -5.29
N VAL A 190 10.12 16.12 -6.16
CA VAL A 190 9.76 16.08 -7.58
C VAL A 190 10.47 14.95 -8.31
N LEU A 191 11.77 14.76 -8.10
CA LEU A 191 12.52 13.67 -8.73
C LEU A 191 12.00 12.30 -8.28
N LEU A 192 11.77 12.12 -6.98
CA LEU A 192 11.32 10.85 -6.42
C LEU A 192 9.89 10.51 -6.88
N THR A 193 8.97 11.47 -6.80
CA THR A 193 7.60 11.26 -7.30
C THR A 193 7.59 11.09 -8.82
N GLY A 194 8.32 11.93 -9.55
CA GLY A 194 8.46 11.87 -10.99
C GLY A 194 8.93 10.50 -11.48
N TRP A 195 9.90 9.88 -10.79
CA TRP A 195 10.32 8.50 -11.07
C TRP A 195 9.16 7.51 -11.03
N PHE A 196 8.34 7.53 -9.96
CA PHE A 196 7.20 6.62 -9.85
C PHE A 196 6.10 6.90 -10.87
N PHE A 197 5.83 8.16 -11.19
CA PHE A 197 4.89 8.52 -12.25
C PHE A 197 5.36 8.01 -13.62
N ILE A 198 6.58 8.36 -14.02
CA ILE A 198 7.17 7.95 -15.30
C ILE A 198 7.28 6.43 -15.37
N GLY A 199 7.80 5.79 -14.32
CA GLY A 199 7.96 4.34 -14.25
C GLY A 199 6.64 3.59 -14.32
N THR A 200 5.56 4.10 -13.71
CA THR A 200 4.24 3.46 -13.73
C THR A 200 3.54 3.63 -15.07
N TYR A 201 3.55 4.85 -15.64
CA TYR A 201 2.69 5.20 -16.77
C TYR A 201 3.40 5.19 -18.12
N CYS A 202 4.70 5.46 -18.15
CA CYS A 202 5.48 5.50 -19.40
C CYS A 202 6.20 4.16 -19.68
N PHE A 203 6.59 3.41 -18.64
CA PHE A 203 7.36 2.17 -18.79
C PHE A 203 6.64 0.95 -18.22
N LYS A 204 5.77 0.34 -19.04
CA LYS A 204 5.14 -0.94 -18.70
C LYS A 204 6.23 -1.97 -18.41
N ARG A 205 6.22 -2.57 -17.21
CA ARG A 205 7.19 -3.55 -16.64
C ARG A 205 8.37 -3.00 -15.84
N LEU A 206 8.55 -1.67 -15.72
CA LEU A 206 9.63 -1.16 -14.86
C LEU A 206 9.32 -1.37 -13.38
N ILE A 207 8.06 -1.13 -13.00
CA ILE A 207 7.55 -1.40 -11.66
C ILE A 207 6.81 -2.73 -11.68
N GLN A 208 7.24 -3.65 -10.84
CA GLN A 208 6.68 -5.01 -10.73
C GLN A 208 5.34 -4.93 -10.00
N LEU A 209 4.26 -4.91 -10.77
CA LEU A 209 2.88 -4.93 -10.29
C LEU A 209 2.29 -6.33 -10.40
#